data_AF-L9ZTT7-F1
#
_entry.id   AF-L9ZTT7-F1
#
_cell.length_a   1.000
_cell.length_b   1.000
_cell.length_c   1.000
_cell.angle_alpha   90.00
_cell.angle_beta   90.00
_cell.angle_gamma   90.00
#
_symmetry.space_group_name_H-M   'P 1'
#
loop_
_entity.id
_entity.type
_entity.pdbx_description
1 polymer ?
#
loop_
_entity_poly.entity_id
_entity_poly.type
_entity_poly.pdbx_seq_one_letter_code
_entity_poly.pdbx_strand_id
1 'polypeptide(L)'
;MFIGHGLLAFAVAACVADWRGWEPRRALLVGAVAGAFATIPDIDVVYALVGLLEWQVSDGALGASTAFWDASRDVHRSVTHSLVVGAIAAPAFGLLAARSSSARARIARGAAIALLVGLVVIAVLRDGPIAALVMCLFAASGLLVARGVARASTLSPATVVLAALWGLWSHPWGDLLTGSPPDWLFPFGAPVLESRLVLHSDPTLNLLGAFGIELATIWLALAVGCRLTDRSLLAAVDRRAGVGVA
;
A
#
# COMPACT_ATOMS: atom_id res chain seq x y z
N MET A 1 -6.99 -5.67 -5.72
CA MET A 1 -7.80 -4.45 -5.51
C MET A 1 -6.81 -3.31 -5.60
N PHE A 2 -7.05 -2.29 -6.42
CA PHE A 2 -6.01 -1.28 -6.67
C PHE A 2 -6.11 -0.07 -5.73
N ILE A 3 -7.31 0.25 -5.22
CA ILE A 3 -7.52 1.47 -4.42
C ILE A 3 -8.06 1.15 -3.02
N GLY A 4 -8.77 0.02 -2.87
CA GLY A 4 -9.46 -0.33 -1.63
C GLY A 4 -8.54 -0.46 -0.40
N HIS A 5 -7.29 -0.90 -0.55
CA HIS A 5 -6.38 -1.08 0.60
C HIS A 5 -5.94 0.25 1.21
N GLY A 6 -5.59 1.22 0.36
CA GLY A 6 -5.25 2.57 0.80
C GLY A 6 -6.41 3.21 1.57
N LEU A 7 -7.62 3.05 1.06
CA LEU A 7 -8.85 3.59 1.67
C LEU A 7 -9.24 2.84 2.96
N LEU A 8 -9.10 1.52 2.99
CA LEU A 8 -9.34 0.73 4.20
C LEU A 8 -8.32 1.09 5.29
N ALA A 9 -7.03 1.17 4.94
CA ALA A 9 -5.98 1.54 5.87
C ALA A 9 -6.23 2.94 6.45
N PHE A 10 -6.61 3.90 5.58
CA PHE A 10 -7.05 5.23 5.98
C PHE A 10 -8.21 5.18 6.97
N ALA A 11 -9.28 4.48 6.60
CA ALA A 11 -10.53 4.48 7.36
C ALA A 11 -10.32 3.88 8.75
N VAL A 12 -9.63 2.74 8.84
CA VAL A 12 -9.37 2.07 10.12
C VAL A 12 -8.44 2.92 10.99
N ALA A 13 -7.33 3.42 10.46
CA ALA A 13 -6.40 4.22 11.26
C ALA A 13 -7.02 5.53 11.74
N ALA A 14 -7.81 6.21 10.90
CA ALA A 14 -8.53 7.42 11.29
C ALA A 14 -9.61 7.13 12.35
N CYS A 15 -10.40 6.06 12.19
CA CYS A 15 -11.38 5.64 13.20
C CYS A 15 -10.74 5.28 14.53
N VAL A 16 -9.61 4.55 14.53
CA VAL A 16 -8.90 4.19 15.76
C VAL A 16 -8.35 5.44 16.45
N ALA A 17 -7.77 6.38 15.70
CA ALA A 17 -7.27 7.64 16.27
C ALA A 17 -8.41 8.48 16.88
N ASP A 18 -9.52 8.62 16.17
CA ASP A 18 -10.72 9.32 16.64
C ASP A 18 -11.34 8.64 17.88
N TRP A 19 -11.47 7.31 17.87
CA TRP A 19 -11.94 6.53 19.02
C TRP A 19 -11.03 6.72 20.26
N ARG A 20 -9.74 6.97 20.04
CA ARG A 20 -8.78 7.31 21.10
C ARG A 20 -8.83 8.79 21.53
N GLY A 21 -9.80 9.55 21.05
CA GLY A 21 -10.04 10.95 21.43
C GLY A 21 -9.09 11.95 20.76
N TRP A 22 -8.46 11.59 19.63
CA TRP A 22 -7.60 12.53 18.90
C TRP A 22 -8.46 13.57 18.18
N GLU A 23 -7.95 14.80 18.07
CA GLU A 23 -8.62 15.84 17.29
C GLU A 23 -8.88 15.36 15.84
N PRO A 24 -10.05 15.67 15.24
CA PRO A 24 -10.45 15.12 13.95
C PRO A 24 -9.42 15.35 12.84
N ARG A 25 -8.80 16.53 12.79
CA ARG A 25 -7.72 16.85 11.84
C ARG A 25 -6.51 15.91 12.00
N ARG A 26 -6.16 15.56 13.23
CA ARG A 26 -5.04 14.66 13.53
C ARG A 26 -5.39 13.22 13.22
N ALA A 27 -6.62 12.79 13.51
CA ALA A 27 -7.14 11.48 13.13
C ALA A 27 -7.13 11.29 11.60
N LEU A 28 -7.63 12.28 10.86
CA LEU A 28 -7.57 12.32 9.39
C LEU A 28 -6.14 12.24 8.87
N LEU A 29 -5.20 12.96 9.49
CA LEU A 29 -3.81 12.93 9.09
C LEU A 29 -3.18 11.55 9.30
N VAL A 30 -3.41 10.90 10.45
CA VAL A 30 -2.92 9.53 10.70
C VAL A 30 -3.50 8.55 9.69
N GLY A 31 -4.81 8.67 9.42
CA GLY A 31 -5.46 7.93 8.34
C GLY A 31 -4.78 8.14 7.00
N ALA A 32 -4.55 9.40 6.60
CA ALA A 32 -3.95 9.72 5.31
C ALA A 32 -2.52 9.17 5.19
N VAL A 33 -1.75 9.21 6.27
CA VAL A 33 -0.41 8.62 6.31
C VAL A 33 -0.48 7.10 6.18
N ALA A 34 -1.36 6.43 6.93
CA ALA A 34 -1.54 4.99 6.83
C ALA A 34 -1.99 4.55 5.44
N GLY A 35 -2.97 5.26 4.87
CA GLY A 35 -3.44 5.04 3.50
C GLY A 35 -2.34 5.24 2.47
N ALA A 36 -1.53 6.30 2.60
CA ALA A 36 -0.39 6.53 1.72
C ALA A 36 0.65 5.41 1.81
N PHE A 37 0.94 4.86 3.00
CA PHE A 37 1.83 3.70 3.13
C PHE A 37 1.20 2.42 2.54
N ALA A 38 -0.11 2.24 2.68
CA ALA A 38 -0.83 1.11 2.11
C ALA A 38 -0.89 1.13 0.58
N THR A 39 -0.64 2.25 -0.09
CA THR A 39 -0.56 2.31 -1.57
C THR A 39 0.86 2.14 -2.11
N ILE A 40 1.88 2.10 -1.24
CA ILE A 40 3.28 1.97 -1.69
C ILE A 40 3.57 0.61 -2.33
N PRO A 41 3.07 -0.52 -1.82
CA PRO A 41 3.39 -1.82 -2.42
C PRO A 41 3.00 -1.91 -3.90
N ASP A 42 1.91 -1.23 -4.31
CA ASP A 42 1.42 -1.12 -5.70
C ASP A 42 2.35 -0.35 -6.64
N ILE A 43 3.44 0.26 -6.14
CA ILE A 43 4.44 0.91 -7.02
C ILE A 43 5.10 -0.09 -7.96
N ASP A 44 4.99 -1.39 -7.68
CA ASP A 44 5.41 -2.47 -8.55
C ASP A 44 4.67 -2.47 -9.90
N VAL A 45 3.47 -1.89 -10.01
CA VAL A 45 2.77 -1.68 -11.29
C VAL A 45 3.57 -0.77 -12.23
N VAL A 46 4.46 0.10 -11.71
CA VAL A 46 5.37 0.91 -12.54
C VAL A 46 6.28 0.01 -13.39
N TYR A 47 6.61 -1.20 -12.93
CA TYR A 47 7.37 -2.17 -13.72
C TYR A 47 6.63 -2.60 -14.99
N ALA A 48 5.31 -2.55 -15.00
CA ALA A 48 4.54 -2.87 -16.20
C ALA A 48 4.88 -1.90 -17.37
N LEU A 49 5.42 -0.70 -17.09
CA LEU A 49 6.01 0.19 -18.10
C LEU A 49 7.33 -0.33 -18.70
N VAL A 50 8.12 -1.10 -17.94
CA VAL A 50 9.32 -1.78 -18.44
C VAL A 50 8.95 -2.92 -19.39
N GLY A 51 7.90 -3.68 -19.06
CA GLY A 51 7.33 -4.67 -19.99
C GLY A 51 6.87 -4.06 -21.33
N LEU A 52 6.36 -2.82 -21.30
CA LEU A 52 6.02 -2.05 -22.51
C LEU A 52 7.24 -1.57 -23.31
N LEU A 53 8.41 -1.38 -22.66
CA LEU A 53 9.67 -1.01 -23.32
C LEU A 53 10.34 -2.24 -23.96
N GLU A 54 10.32 -3.40 -23.30
CA GLU A 54 10.82 -4.67 -23.83
C GLU A 54 9.97 -5.18 -25.01
N TRP A 55 8.69 -4.77 -25.09
CA TRP A 55 7.78 -5.07 -26.20
C TRP A 55 8.21 -4.50 -27.55
N GLN A 56 9.13 -3.53 -27.62
CA GLN A 56 9.67 -3.08 -28.91
C GLN A 56 10.39 -4.20 -29.71
N VAL A 57 10.49 -5.41 -29.15
CA VAL A 57 11.20 -6.57 -29.70
C VAL A 57 10.27 -7.74 -30.10
N SER A 58 8.96 -7.75 -29.78
CA SER A 58 8.07 -8.91 -30.08
C SER A 58 6.62 -8.59 -30.55
N ASP A 59 6.26 -9.14 -31.71
CA ASP A 59 4.94 -9.42 -32.31
C ASP A 59 3.67 -8.66 -31.83
N GLY A 60 3.65 -7.34 -32.00
CA GLY A 60 2.40 -6.55 -32.12
C GLY A 60 1.59 -6.32 -30.83
N ALA A 61 0.46 -5.61 -30.94
CA ALA A 61 -0.27 -5.03 -29.81
C ALA A 61 -0.90 -6.05 -28.81
N LEU A 62 -1.28 -7.25 -29.28
CA LEU A 62 -1.79 -8.31 -28.41
C LEU A 62 -0.68 -9.00 -27.63
N GLY A 63 0.52 -9.13 -28.20
CA GLY A 63 1.72 -9.58 -27.50
C GLY A 63 2.15 -8.60 -26.40
N ALA A 64 2.02 -7.29 -26.65
CA ALA A 64 2.28 -6.23 -25.69
C ALA A 64 1.45 -6.37 -24.41
N SER A 65 0.14 -6.60 -24.58
CA SER A 65 -0.79 -6.80 -23.47
C SER A 65 -0.41 -8.03 -22.67
N THR A 66 -0.15 -9.16 -23.33
CA THR A 66 0.21 -10.41 -22.64
C THR A 66 1.52 -10.29 -21.87
N ALA A 67 2.57 -9.71 -22.49
CA ALA A 67 3.86 -9.47 -21.84
C ALA A 67 3.75 -8.49 -20.66
N PHE A 68 2.97 -7.41 -20.80
CA PHE A 68 2.65 -6.49 -19.70
C PHE A 68 2.00 -7.22 -18.52
N TRP A 69 1.01 -8.08 -18.79
CA TRP A 69 0.28 -8.81 -17.75
C TRP A 69 1.07 -9.99 -17.16
N ASP A 70 1.96 -10.62 -17.91
CA ASP A 70 2.89 -11.66 -17.42
C ASP A 70 3.98 -11.04 -16.53
N ALA A 71 4.65 -9.99 -17.03
CA ALA A 71 5.66 -9.23 -16.30
C ALA A 71 5.05 -8.59 -15.03
N SER A 72 3.82 -8.08 -15.13
CA SER A 72 3.05 -7.67 -13.96
C SER A 72 2.83 -8.87 -13.04
N ARG A 73 2.31 -10.02 -13.47
CA ARG A 73 2.03 -11.16 -12.57
C ARG A 73 3.24 -11.76 -11.85
N ASP A 74 4.42 -11.77 -12.47
CA ASP A 74 5.62 -12.40 -11.88
C ASP A 74 6.34 -11.48 -10.89
N VAL A 75 6.21 -10.16 -11.02
CA VAL A 75 6.87 -9.16 -10.15
C VAL A 75 5.90 -8.53 -9.15
N HIS A 76 4.63 -8.39 -9.56
CA HIS A 76 3.55 -7.90 -8.72
C HIS A 76 3.21 -8.99 -7.71
N ARG A 77 3.35 -8.65 -6.42
CA ARG A 77 3.00 -9.46 -5.23
C ARG A 77 4.08 -10.34 -4.59
N SER A 78 5.36 -10.19 -4.94
CA SER A 78 6.43 -10.80 -4.14
C SER A 78 6.96 -9.84 -3.07
N VAL A 79 8.00 -9.08 -3.39
CA VAL A 79 8.88 -8.46 -2.40
C VAL A 79 8.21 -7.33 -1.62
N THR A 80 7.34 -6.54 -2.24
CA THR A 80 6.72 -5.35 -1.61
C THR A 80 5.49 -5.68 -0.76
N HIS A 81 4.91 -6.87 -0.94
CA HIS A 81 3.72 -7.34 -0.24
C HIS A 81 4.07 -8.25 0.95
N SER A 82 5.34 -8.27 1.35
CA SER A 82 5.84 -9.04 2.48
C SER A 82 5.59 -8.35 3.82
N LEU A 83 5.05 -9.11 4.77
CA LEU A 83 4.85 -8.64 6.15
C LEU A 83 6.20 -8.42 6.84
N VAL A 84 7.22 -9.21 6.49
CA VAL A 84 8.59 -9.07 7.00
C VAL A 84 9.20 -7.75 6.51
N VAL A 85 9.09 -7.48 5.22
CA VAL A 85 9.52 -6.20 4.62
C VAL A 85 8.80 -5.04 5.28
N GLY A 86 7.48 -5.12 5.44
CA GLY A 86 6.68 -4.11 6.13
C GLY A 86 7.14 -3.85 7.57
N ALA A 87 7.44 -4.91 8.32
CA ALA A 87 7.90 -4.83 9.72
C ALA A 87 9.28 -4.17 9.87
N ILE A 88 10.16 -4.33 8.87
CA ILE A 88 11.49 -3.71 8.85
C ILE A 88 11.43 -2.27 8.30
N ALA A 89 10.64 -2.04 7.26
CA ALA A 89 10.56 -0.75 6.59
C ALA A 89 9.82 0.30 7.41
N ALA A 90 8.74 -0.07 8.11
CA ALA A 90 7.98 0.86 8.95
C ALA A 90 8.82 1.62 10.01
N PRO A 91 9.64 0.96 10.85
CA PRO A 91 10.52 1.66 11.78
C PRO A 91 11.56 2.52 11.07
N ALA A 92 12.11 2.05 9.94
CA ALA A 92 13.02 2.86 9.13
C ALA A 92 12.35 4.16 8.66
N PHE A 93 11.12 4.11 8.15
CA PHE A 93 10.36 5.29 7.74
C PHE A 93 10.04 6.23 8.91
N GLY A 94 9.73 5.70 10.10
CA GLY A 94 9.55 6.53 11.30
C GLY A 94 10.83 7.26 11.72
N LEU A 95 11.99 6.58 11.70
CA LEU A 95 13.29 7.21 11.96
C LEU A 95 13.61 8.28 10.91
N LEU A 96 13.24 8.03 9.65
CA LEU A 96 13.37 9.00 8.57
C LEU A 96 12.42 10.20 8.74
N ALA A 97 11.27 10.04 9.39
CA ALA A 97 10.35 11.13 9.70
C ALA A 97 10.79 11.99 10.91
N ALA A 98 11.82 11.56 11.67
CA ALA A 98 12.33 12.32 12.80
C ALA A 98 12.91 13.67 12.37
N ARG A 99 12.52 14.76 13.05
CA ARG A 99 12.90 16.15 12.71
C ARG A 99 14.19 16.65 13.38
N SER A 100 14.70 15.94 14.40
CA SER A 100 15.90 16.35 15.14
C SER A 100 17.17 16.35 14.28
N SER A 101 18.05 17.33 14.51
CA SER A 101 19.40 17.43 13.92
C SER A 101 20.52 16.89 14.82
N SER A 102 20.16 16.31 15.98
CA SER A 102 21.14 15.76 16.93
C SER A 102 22.04 14.67 16.31
N ALA A 103 23.23 14.46 16.87
CA ALA A 103 24.12 13.38 16.44
C ALA A 103 23.43 12.01 16.51
N ARG A 104 22.65 11.76 17.58
CA ARG A 104 21.83 10.56 17.73
C ARG A 104 20.79 10.42 16.60
N ALA A 105 20.13 11.51 16.21
CA ALA A 105 19.18 11.48 15.10
C ALA A 105 19.85 11.21 13.75
N ARG A 106 21.08 11.72 13.53
CA ARG A 106 21.87 11.40 12.33
C ARG A 106 22.23 9.92 12.27
N ILE A 107 22.69 9.34 13.38
CA ILE A 107 22.99 7.89 13.49
C ILE A 107 21.73 7.07 13.20
N ALA A 108 20.60 7.43 13.81
CA ALA A 108 19.32 6.74 13.60
C ALA A 108 18.86 6.78 12.13
N ARG A 109 19.02 7.91 11.44
CA ARG A 109 18.73 8.02 10.00
C ARG A 109 19.69 7.17 9.16
N GLY A 110 20.97 7.12 9.51
CA GLY A 110 21.95 6.25 8.88
C GLY A 110 21.56 4.77 9.00
N ALA A 111 21.16 4.33 10.20
CA ALA A 111 20.65 2.99 10.44
C ALA A 111 19.38 2.69 9.62
N ALA A 112 18.45 3.64 9.54
CA ALA A 112 17.25 3.50 8.72
C ALA A 112 17.58 3.33 7.23
N ILE A 113 18.51 4.13 6.69
CA ILE A 113 18.97 3.98 5.30
C ILE A 113 19.64 2.61 5.11
N ALA A 114 20.49 2.19 6.04
CA ALA A 114 21.15 0.89 5.97
C ALA A 114 20.14 -0.28 5.96
N LEU A 115 19.06 -0.20 6.75
CA LEU A 115 17.98 -1.19 6.72
C LEU A 115 17.29 -1.25 5.35
N LEU A 116 16.93 -0.09 4.78
CA LEU A 116 16.28 -0.03 3.46
C LEU A 116 17.20 -0.53 2.34
N VAL A 117 18.48 -0.17 2.38
CA VAL A 117 19.50 -0.70 1.45
C VAL A 117 19.66 -2.21 1.63
N GLY A 118 19.63 -2.70 2.88
CA GLY A 118 19.65 -4.13 3.17
C GLY A 118 18.49 -4.88 2.52
N LEU A 119 17.27 -4.31 2.55
CA LEU A 119 16.11 -4.89 1.85
C LEU A 119 16.32 -4.94 0.33
N VAL A 120 16.89 -3.91 -0.28
CA VAL A 120 17.24 -3.90 -1.72
C VAL A 120 18.29 -4.97 -2.03
N VAL A 121 19.32 -5.12 -1.18
CA VAL A 121 20.34 -6.16 -1.34
C VAL A 121 19.72 -7.55 -1.22
N ILE A 122 18.80 -7.77 -0.28
CA ILE A 122 18.09 -9.04 -0.17
C ILE A 122 17.24 -9.30 -1.42
N ALA A 123 16.53 -8.29 -1.92
CA ALA A 123 15.71 -8.39 -3.13
C ALA A 123 16.54 -8.80 -4.34
N VAL A 124 17.72 -8.18 -4.57
CA VAL A 124 18.60 -8.56 -5.70
C VAL A 124 19.16 -9.97 -5.55
N LEU A 125 19.50 -10.39 -4.33
CA LEU A 125 20.11 -11.70 -4.09
C LEU A 125 19.11 -12.86 -4.18
N ARG A 126 17.81 -12.61 -3.94
CA ARG A 126 16.76 -13.64 -3.96
C ARG A 126 16.03 -13.69 -5.30
N ASP A 127 15.62 -12.54 -5.80
CA ASP A 127 14.67 -12.43 -6.92
C ASP A 127 15.25 -11.61 -8.08
N GLY A 128 16.51 -11.19 -8.00
CA GLY A 128 17.24 -10.57 -9.09
C GLY A 128 17.06 -9.05 -9.24
N PRO A 129 17.60 -8.45 -10.32
CA PRO A 129 17.70 -7.00 -10.47
C PRO A 129 16.36 -6.28 -10.55
N ILE A 130 15.31 -6.93 -11.07
CA ILE A 130 13.98 -6.33 -11.19
C ILE A 130 13.34 -6.16 -9.81
N ALA A 131 13.40 -7.20 -8.98
CA ALA A 131 12.98 -7.12 -7.57
C ALA A 131 13.72 -6.02 -6.80
N ALA A 132 15.02 -5.85 -7.08
CA ALA A 132 15.82 -4.78 -6.51
C ALA A 132 15.34 -3.38 -6.94
N LEU A 133 15.01 -3.20 -8.22
CA LEU A 133 14.44 -1.96 -8.76
C LEU A 133 13.11 -1.63 -8.08
N VAL A 134 12.20 -2.59 -8.00
CA VAL A 134 10.90 -2.42 -7.34
C VAL A 134 11.08 -2.10 -5.85
N MET A 135 11.99 -2.77 -5.15
CA MET A 135 12.31 -2.47 -3.75
C MET A 135 12.92 -1.07 -3.58
N CYS A 136 13.73 -0.61 -4.54
CA CYS A 136 14.23 0.77 -4.56
C CYS A 136 13.07 1.78 -4.70
N LEU A 137 12.12 1.54 -5.60
CA LEU A 137 10.93 2.39 -5.77
C LEU A 137 10.06 2.39 -4.52
N PHE A 138 9.84 1.23 -3.91
CA PHE A 138 9.16 1.08 -2.62
C PHE A 138 9.84 1.93 -1.52
N ALA A 139 11.16 1.79 -1.37
CA ALA A 139 11.93 2.53 -0.37
C ALA A 139 11.91 4.05 -0.62
N ALA A 140 12.02 4.46 -1.89
CA ALA A 140 11.94 5.86 -2.31
C ALA A 140 10.56 6.47 -2.02
N SER A 141 9.48 5.75 -2.35
CA SER A 141 8.09 6.18 -2.08
C SER A 141 7.86 6.34 -0.57
N GLY A 142 8.28 5.38 0.24
CA GLY A 142 8.15 5.48 1.70
C GLY A 142 8.99 6.59 2.31
N LEU A 143 10.18 6.85 1.76
CA LEU A 143 11.00 8.00 2.12
C LEU A 143 10.29 9.31 1.78
N LEU A 144 9.67 9.43 0.61
CA LEU A 144 8.91 10.62 0.20
C LEU A 144 7.75 10.87 1.15
N VAL A 145 6.96 9.84 1.48
CA VAL A 145 5.87 9.95 2.47
C VAL A 145 6.41 10.38 3.83
N ALA A 146 7.43 9.69 4.36
CA ALA A 146 8.03 10.02 5.66
C ALA A 146 8.55 11.47 5.73
N ARG A 147 9.17 11.95 4.65
CA ARG A 147 9.68 13.32 4.56
C ARG A 147 8.57 14.35 4.36
N GLY A 148 7.54 14.02 3.59
CA GLY A 148 6.34 14.82 3.45
C GLY A 148 5.66 15.04 4.81
N VAL A 149 5.47 13.96 5.57
CA VAL A 149 4.90 14.00 6.93
C VAL A 149 5.77 14.83 7.88
N ALA A 150 7.09 14.66 7.85
CA ALA A 150 8.00 15.43 8.68
C ALA A 150 7.97 16.93 8.40
N ARG A 151 7.68 17.34 7.16
CA ARG A 151 7.57 18.75 6.76
C ARG A 151 6.17 19.33 6.99
N ALA A 152 5.13 18.56 6.72
CA ALA A 152 3.75 19.03 6.71
C ALA A 152 3.02 18.84 8.05
N SER A 153 3.62 18.16 9.03
CA SER A 153 2.94 17.81 10.27
C SER A 153 3.82 17.78 11.52
N THR A 154 3.15 17.62 12.66
CA THR A 154 3.76 17.44 13.99
C THR A 154 3.66 15.99 14.51
N LEU A 155 3.29 15.03 13.65
CA LEU A 155 3.22 13.63 14.06
C LEU A 155 4.57 13.15 14.62
N SER A 156 4.52 12.37 15.70
CA SER A 156 5.72 11.80 16.29
C SER A 156 6.25 10.68 15.38
N PRO A 157 7.58 10.41 15.41
CA PRO A 157 8.16 9.27 14.69
C PRO A 157 7.45 7.96 15.00
N ALA A 158 7.06 7.72 16.26
CA ALA A 158 6.34 6.54 16.68
C ALA A 158 4.96 6.42 16.02
N THR A 159 4.22 7.52 15.89
CA THR A 159 2.95 7.53 15.16
C THR A 159 3.16 7.21 13.67
N VAL A 160 4.23 7.71 13.06
CA VAL A 160 4.59 7.36 11.68
C VAL A 160 4.94 5.88 11.55
N VAL A 161 5.67 5.30 12.50
CA VAL A 161 5.95 3.84 12.51
C VAL A 161 4.64 3.05 12.55
N LEU A 162 3.72 3.39 13.45
CA LEU A 162 2.45 2.65 13.57
C LEU A 162 1.57 2.80 12.33
N ALA A 163 1.49 4.01 11.77
CA ALA A 163 0.74 4.26 10.54
C ALA A 163 1.37 3.53 9.34
N ALA A 164 2.70 3.56 9.22
CA ALA A 164 3.42 2.83 8.18
C ALA A 164 3.27 1.32 8.32
N LEU A 165 3.40 0.79 9.55
CA LEU A 165 3.22 -0.63 9.82
C LEU A 165 1.81 -1.07 9.47
N TRP A 166 0.79 -0.35 9.93
CA TRP A 166 -0.60 -0.66 9.58
C TRP A 166 -0.86 -0.58 8.08
N GLY A 167 -0.36 0.46 7.41
CA GLY A 167 -0.51 0.60 5.96
C GLY A 167 0.12 -0.56 5.20
N LEU A 168 1.39 -0.85 5.48
CA LEU A 168 2.15 -1.92 4.83
C LEU A 168 1.62 -3.31 5.18
N TRP A 169 1.11 -3.53 6.39
CA TRP A 169 0.58 -4.83 6.81
C TRP A 169 -0.85 -5.07 6.39
N SER A 170 -1.67 -4.04 6.24
CA SER A 170 -3.07 -4.22 5.80
C SER A 170 -3.16 -4.49 4.29
N HIS A 171 -2.19 -4.02 3.53
CA HIS A 171 -2.15 -4.16 2.07
C HIS A 171 -2.21 -5.63 1.57
N PRO A 172 -1.32 -6.55 2.00
CA PRO A 172 -1.24 -7.91 1.43
C PRO A 172 -2.50 -8.75 1.64
N TRP A 173 -3.34 -8.41 2.62
CA TRP A 173 -4.58 -9.13 2.91
C TRP A 173 -5.68 -8.83 1.91
N GLY A 174 -5.75 -7.62 1.39
CA GLY A 174 -6.79 -7.27 0.45
C GLY A 174 -6.54 -7.84 -0.95
N ASP A 175 -5.36 -8.39 -1.23
CA ASP A 175 -5.09 -9.12 -2.46
C ASP A 175 -5.75 -10.51 -2.51
N LEU A 176 -6.09 -11.07 -1.35
CA LEU A 176 -6.70 -12.39 -1.24
C LEU A 176 -8.02 -12.52 -1.99
N LEU A 177 -8.70 -11.42 -2.31
CA LEU A 177 -9.99 -11.44 -2.98
C LEU A 177 -9.88 -11.42 -4.51
N THR A 178 -8.78 -10.89 -5.05
CA THR A 178 -8.67 -10.55 -6.49
C THR A 178 -7.46 -11.16 -7.19
N GLY A 179 -6.51 -11.73 -6.45
CA GLY A 179 -5.23 -12.20 -6.96
C GLY A 179 -4.76 -13.51 -6.34
N SER A 180 -3.61 -14.00 -6.79
CA SER A 180 -2.82 -15.00 -6.05
C SER A 180 -2.38 -14.43 -4.71
N PRO A 181 -2.27 -15.25 -3.64
CA PRO A 181 -1.70 -14.79 -2.38
C PRO A 181 -0.27 -14.27 -2.57
N PRO A 182 0.11 -13.17 -1.89
CA PRO A 182 1.48 -12.68 -1.91
C PRO A 182 2.45 -13.61 -1.17
N ASP A 183 3.76 -13.47 -1.45
CA ASP A 183 4.79 -14.08 -0.60
C ASP A 183 4.93 -13.28 0.71
N TRP A 184 4.00 -13.51 1.64
CA TRP A 184 3.94 -12.79 2.92
C TRP A 184 5.21 -12.89 3.76
N LEU A 185 6.00 -13.95 3.56
CA LEU A 185 7.20 -14.24 4.33
C LEU A 185 8.48 -14.08 3.50
N PHE A 186 8.44 -13.45 2.33
CA PHE A 186 9.66 -13.08 1.61
C PHE A 186 10.66 -12.41 2.58
N PRO A 187 11.94 -12.83 2.62
CA PRO A 187 12.65 -13.69 1.66
C PRO A 187 12.69 -15.19 1.98
N PHE A 188 11.94 -15.65 2.99
CA PHE A 188 12.08 -17.00 3.55
C PHE A 188 11.45 -18.12 2.69
N GLY A 189 10.64 -17.78 1.69
CA GLY A 189 10.18 -18.72 0.65
C GLY A 189 9.13 -19.72 1.11
N ALA A 190 8.22 -19.32 2.01
CA ALA A 190 7.15 -20.16 2.51
C ALA A 190 5.79 -19.46 2.29
N PRO A 191 5.01 -19.85 1.27
CA PRO A 191 3.67 -19.31 1.10
C PRO A 191 2.82 -19.72 2.30
N VAL A 192 2.22 -18.72 2.96
CA VAL A 192 1.30 -18.97 4.09
C VAL A 192 -0.04 -19.46 3.57
N LEU A 193 -0.45 -18.99 2.39
CA LEU A 193 -1.63 -19.43 1.68
C LEU A 193 -1.24 -19.80 0.25
N GLU A 194 -1.72 -20.96 -0.20
CA GLU A 194 -1.47 -21.45 -1.56
C GLU A 194 -2.52 -20.95 -2.56
N SER A 195 -3.68 -20.52 -2.06
CA SER A 195 -4.79 -20.05 -2.89
C SER A 195 -5.48 -18.84 -2.30
N ARG A 196 -6.10 -18.07 -3.19
CA ARG A 196 -6.89 -16.90 -2.86
C ARG A 196 -8.18 -17.30 -2.15
N LEU A 197 -8.82 -16.33 -1.49
CA LEU A 197 -10.15 -16.53 -0.95
C LEU A 197 -11.19 -16.58 -2.07
N VAL A 198 -11.96 -17.66 -2.11
CA VAL A 198 -13.09 -17.84 -3.04
C VAL A 198 -14.38 -17.60 -2.27
N LEU A 199 -15.06 -16.48 -2.56
CA LEU A 199 -16.32 -16.09 -1.92
C LEU A 199 -17.50 -16.92 -2.44
N HIS A 200 -17.42 -17.36 -3.70
CA HIS A 200 -18.47 -18.13 -4.36
C HIS A 200 -17.88 -19.04 -5.44
N SER A 201 -18.48 -20.21 -5.68
CA SER A 201 -18.01 -21.16 -6.70
C SER A 201 -18.25 -20.68 -8.13
N ASP A 202 -19.37 -20.00 -8.36
CA ASP A 202 -19.63 -19.28 -9.62
C ASP A 202 -18.63 -18.10 -9.80
N PRO A 203 -17.86 -18.06 -10.90
CA PRO A 203 -16.83 -17.03 -11.12
C PRO A 203 -17.38 -15.60 -11.18
N THR A 204 -18.59 -15.41 -11.72
CA THR A 204 -19.21 -14.10 -11.84
C THR A 204 -19.63 -13.59 -10.46
N LEU A 205 -20.28 -14.43 -9.66
CA LEU A 205 -20.66 -14.07 -8.29
C LEU A 205 -19.43 -13.85 -7.39
N ASN A 206 -18.36 -14.60 -7.60
CA ASN A 206 -17.09 -14.37 -6.88
C ASN A 206 -16.51 -12.98 -7.21
N LEU A 207 -16.48 -12.61 -8.50
CA LEU A 207 -16.01 -11.30 -8.94
C LEU A 207 -16.88 -10.16 -8.40
N LEU A 208 -18.20 -10.29 -8.48
CA LEU A 208 -19.15 -9.32 -7.94
C LEU A 208 -19.00 -9.18 -6.42
N GLY A 209 -18.76 -10.28 -5.71
CA GLY A 209 -18.47 -10.25 -4.27
C GLY A 209 -17.19 -9.48 -3.94
N ALA A 210 -16.09 -9.78 -4.64
CA ALA A 210 -14.82 -9.07 -4.46
C ALA A 210 -14.96 -7.57 -4.76
N PHE A 211 -15.64 -7.22 -5.85
CA PHE A 211 -15.94 -5.83 -6.21
C PHE A 211 -16.85 -5.14 -5.18
N GLY A 212 -17.86 -5.84 -4.67
CA GLY A 212 -18.75 -5.34 -3.62
C GLY A 212 -18.00 -4.99 -2.34
N ILE A 213 -17.01 -5.81 -1.95
CA ILE A 213 -16.12 -5.50 -0.82
C ILE A 213 -15.28 -4.26 -1.12
N GLU A 214 -14.69 -4.14 -2.31
CA GLU A 214 -13.93 -2.94 -2.70
C GLU A 214 -14.80 -1.68 -2.64
N LEU A 215 -16.02 -1.72 -3.17
CA LEU A 215 -16.96 -0.62 -3.08
C LEU A 215 -17.33 -0.29 -1.63
N ALA A 216 -17.53 -1.29 -0.77
CA ALA A 216 -17.78 -1.08 0.65
C ALA A 216 -16.60 -0.39 1.37
N THR A 217 -15.35 -0.73 1.02
CA THR A 217 -14.18 -0.04 1.58
C THR A 217 -14.09 1.42 1.16
N ILE A 218 -14.46 1.74 -0.08
CA ILE A 218 -14.55 3.12 -0.58
C ILE A 218 -15.60 3.91 0.22
N TRP A 219 -16.80 3.36 0.35
CA TRP A 219 -17.88 3.98 1.12
C TRP A 219 -17.52 4.17 2.59
N LEU A 220 -16.83 3.21 3.19
CA LEU A 220 -16.34 3.32 4.55
C LEU A 220 -15.37 4.51 4.69
N ALA A 221 -14.38 4.63 3.80
CA ALA A 221 -13.44 5.74 3.83
C ALA A 221 -14.13 7.10 3.65
N LEU A 222 -15.09 7.19 2.73
CA LEU A 222 -15.91 8.40 2.54
C LEU A 222 -16.71 8.73 3.80
N ALA A 223 -17.38 7.74 4.41
CA ALA A 223 -18.15 7.94 5.64
C ALA A 223 -17.26 8.42 6.79
N VAL A 224 -16.06 7.86 6.95
CA VAL A 224 -15.07 8.31 7.95
C VAL A 224 -14.62 9.73 7.66
N GLY A 225 -14.31 10.06 6.41
CA GLY A 225 -13.93 11.41 5.99
C GLY A 225 -15.03 12.44 6.27
N CYS A 226 -16.27 12.12 5.90
CA CYS A 226 -17.45 12.94 6.18
C CYS A 226 -17.64 13.15 7.68
N ARG A 227 -17.60 12.07 8.47
CA ARG A 227 -17.77 12.13 9.93
C ARG A 227 -16.73 13.02 10.60
N LEU A 228 -15.45 12.85 10.25
CA LEU A 228 -14.35 13.62 10.87
C LEU A 228 -14.26 15.07 10.36
N THR A 229 -14.98 15.41 9.28
CA THR A 229 -15.06 16.77 8.76
C THR A 229 -16.42 17.43 9.01
N ASP A 230 -17.29 16.78 9.79
CA ASP A 230 -18.65 17.22 10.07
C ASP A 230 -19.46 17.53 8.80
N ARG A 231 -19.29 16.68 7.78
CA ARG A 231 -20.00 16.77 6.50
C ARG A 231 -21.03 15.65 6.38
N SER A 232 -22.17 15.98 5.79
CA SER A 232 -23.20 14.97 5.47
C SER A 232 -22.82 14.17 4.23
N LEU A 233 -22.73 12.84 4.39
CA LEU A 233 -22.52 11.92 3.27
C LEU A 233 -23.69 11.99 2.28
N LEU A 234 -24.92 12.01 2.79
CA LEU A 234 -26.14 12.08 1.97
C LEU A 234 -26.26 13.39 1.18
N ALA A 235 -25.69 14.48 1.69
CA ALA A 235 -25.66 15.76 0.97
C ALA A 235 -24.60 15.78 -0.15
N ALA A 236 -23.59 14.90 -0.08
CA ALA A 236 -22.53 14.79 -1.08
C ALA A 236 -22.87 13.82 -2.22
N VAL A 237 -23.89 12.97 -2.04
CA VAL A 237 -24.34 12.00 -3.04
C VAL A 237 -25.48 12.62 -3.85
N ASP A 238 -25.26 12.80 -5.15
CA ASP A 238 -26.36 13.13 -6.05
C ASP A 238 -27.36 11.97 -6.08
N ARG A 239 -28.61 12.24 -5.72
CA ARG A 239 -29.67 11.23 -5.72
C ARG A 239 -29.86 10.58 -7.07
N ARG A 240 -29.61 11.30 -8.18
CA ARG A 240 -29.69 10.78 -9.55
C ARG A 240 -28.59 9.76 -9.83
N ALA A 241 -27.36 10.06 -9.40
CA ALA A 241 -26.25 9.12 -9.44
C ALA A 241 -26.53 7.87 -8.59
N GLY A 242 -27.21 8.03 -7.44
CA GLY A 242 -27.61 6.93 -6.57
C GLY A 242 -28.61 5.94 -7.20
N VAL A 243 -29.42 6.36 -8.18
CA VAL A 243 -30.34 5.49 -8.93
C VAL A 243 -29.81 5.11 -10.32
N GLY A 244 -28.58 5.50 -10.67
CA GLY A 244 -27.98 5.23 -11.97
C GLY A 244 -28.57 6.04 -13.13
N VAL A 245 -29.18 7.18 -12.84
CA VAL A 245 -29.75 8.09 -13.85
C VAL A 245 -28.77 9.25 -14.03
N ALA A 246 -28.21 9.38 -15.23
CA ALA A 246 -27.39 10.53 -15.65
C ALA A 246 -28.28 11.68 -16.14
#